data_AF-A0A0C5XBZ2-F1
#
_entry.id   AF-A0A0C5XBZ2-F1
#
_cell.length_a   1.000
_cell.length_b   1.000
_cell.length_c   1.000
_cell.angle_alpha   90.00
_cell.angle_beta   90.00
_cell.angle_gamma   90.00
#
_symmetry.space_group_name_H-M   'P 1'
#
loop_
_entity.id
_entity.type
_entity.pdbx_description
1 polymer ?
#
loop_
_entity_poly.entity_id
_entity_poly.type
_entity_poly.pdbx_seq_one_letter_code
_entity_poly.pdbx_strand_id
1 'polypeptide(L)'
;MRLAALLPTALAAALLLVPTLPAHPADAGPSATAASPLEQRLAAHVNRARSRQGCRPLKHQAALHGSARAHSALMARHRRLSHQLPGEAALGTRLANAGYPGSRRMGEVIAAGPMSAQRTLRMWLGSPPHRRLLLDCRFRLLGVGVVESGPGQRWWTIDLVR
;
A
#
# COMPACT_ATOMS: atom_id res chain seq x y z
N MET A 1 47.60 -33.76 60.22
CA MET A 1 47.32 -32.52 59.47
C MET A 1 46.28 -32.80 58.39
N ARG A 2 45.11 -32.16 58.53
CA ARG A 2 44.06 -31.81 57.55
C ARG A 2 43.49 -32.87 56.58
N LEU A 3 42.18 -33.11 56.79
CA LEU A 3 41.20 -33.71 55.88
C LEU A 3 41.14 -33.00 54.51
N ALA A 4 40.86 -33.75 53.44
CA ALA A 4 40.32 -33.21 52.19
C ALA A 4 39.15 -34.09 51.72
N ALA A 5 37.93 -33.59 51.91
CA ALA A 5 36.70 -34.13 51.34
C ALA A 5 36.48 -33.50 49.95
N LEU A 6 36.16 -34.31 48.95
CA LEU A 6 35.76 -33.87 47.61
C LEU A 6 34.23 -33.74 47.58
N LEU A 7 33.72 -32.53 47.31
CA LEU A 7 32.31 -32.25 47.06
C LEU A 7 31.98 -32.44 45.56
N PRO A 8 30.78 -32.89 45.19
CA PRO A 8 30.35 -32.98 43.80
C PRO A 8 29.85 -31.63 43.27
N THR A 9 30.15 -31.34 42.00
CA THR A 9 29.63 -30.19 41.25
C THR A 9 28.17 -30.42 40.83
N ALA A 10 27.27 -29.54 41.27
CA ALA A 10 25.89 -29.50 40.79
C ALA A 10 25.70 -28.37 39.75
N LEU A 11 25.00 -28.72 38.67
CA LEU A 11 24.64 -27.91 37.50
C LEU A 11 23.79 -26.68 37.90
N ALA A 12 24.16 -25.48 37.43
CA ALA A 12 23.32 -24.29 37.51
C ALA A 12 22.49 -24.15 36.22
N ALA A 13 21.16 -24.16 36.34
CA ALA A 13 20.23 -23.84 35.25
C ALA A 13 20.10 -22.33 35.10
N ALA A 14 20.45 -21.79 33.93
CA ALA A 14 20.32 -20.37 33.62
C ALA A 14 18.89 -20.06 33.12
N LEU A 15 18.12 -19.33 33.93
CA LEU A 15 16.82 -18.78 33.56
C LEU A 15 17.05 -17.46 32.79
N LEU A 16 16.87 -17.46 31.46
CA LEU A 16 16.98 -16.23 30.66
C LEU A 16 15.69 -15.41 30.79
N LEU A 17 15.78 -14.29 31.51
CA LEU A 17 14.74 -13.28 31.62
C LEU A 17 14.71 -12.44 30.32
N VAL A 18 13.69 -12.62 29.47
CA VAL A 18 13.51 -11.80 28.26
C VAL A 18 12.85 -10.47 28.66
N PRO A 19 13.45 -9.30 28.42
CA PRO A 19 12.81 -8.04 28.75
C PRO A 19 11.70 -7.74 27.73
N THR A 20 10.47 -7.61 28.21
CA THR A 20 9.35 -7.08 27.41
C THR A 20 9.46 -5.56 27.35
N LEU A 21 9.87 -5.03 26.19
CA LEU A 21 9.79 -3.60 25.93
C LEU A 21 8.32 -3.17 25.83
N PRO A 22 7.88 -2.10 26.52
CA PRO A 22 6.55 -1.55 26.33
C PRO A 22 6.43 -0.96 24.93
N ALA A 23 5.45 -1.41 24.15
CA ALA A 23 5.07 -0.79 22.90
C ALA A 23 4.59 0.65 23.19
N HIS A 24 5.35 1.65 22.74
CA HIS A 24 4.87 3.03 22.73
C HIS A 24 3.63 3.11 21.82
N PRO A 25 2.52 3.73 22.25
CA PRO A 25 1.44 4.06 21.34
C PRO A 25 2.00 5.06 20.34
N ALA A 26 2.12 4.66 19.07
CA ALA A 26 2.40 5.58 17.99
C ALA A 26 1.23 6.56 17.91
N ASP A 27 1.50 7.85 18.16
CA ASP A 27 0.59 8.95 17.89
C ASP A 27 0.10 8.86 16.45
N ALA A 28 -1.12 8.35 16.27
CA ALA A 28 -1.82 8.36 15.00
C ALA A 28 -2.35 9.78 14.75
N GLY A 29 -1.44 10.68 14.35
CA GLY A 29 -1.81 11.99 13.84
C GLY A 29 -2.80 11.86 12.67
N PRO A 30 -3.73 12.81 12.50
CA PRO A 30 -4.72 12.73 11.44
C PRO A 30 -4.03 13.00 10.09
N SER A 31 -3.69 11.97 9.29
CA SER A 31 -3.48 12.09 7.82
C SER A 31 -3.01 10.83 7.06
N ALA A 32 -2.70 9.68 7.69
CA ALA A 32 -2.20 8.53 6.92
C ALA A 32 -3.22 7.95 5.91
N THR A 33 -4.53 8.19 6.11
CA THR A 33 -5.62 7.63 5.31
C THR A 33 -6.39 8.66 4.47
N ALA A 34 -6.23 9.95 4.73
CA ALA A 34 -6.87 11.00 3.94
C ALA A 34 -6.18 11.15 2.58
N ALA A 35 -6.94 11.33 1.50
CA ALA A 35 -6.39 11.53 0.17
C ALA A 35 -5.83 12.95 0.01
N SER A 36 -4.62 13.08 -0.53
CA SER A 36 -4.01 14.37 -0.87
C SER A 36 -4.78 15.06 -2.02
N PRO A 37 -4.64 16.39 -2.20
CA PRO A 37 -5.25 17.08 -3.34
C PRO A 37 -4.84 16.48 -4.70
N LEU A 38 -3.61 15.95 -4.80
CA LEU A 38 -3.13 15.33 -6.03
C LEU A 38 -3.82 13.98 -6.31
N GLU A 39 -4.00 13.17 -5.28
CA GLU A 39 -4.73 11.90 -5.36
C GLU A 39 -6.21 12.12 -5.68
N GLN A 40 -6.84 13.11 -5.04
CA GLN A 40 -8.21 13.51 -5.32
C GLN A 40 -8.39 13.98 -6.77
N ARG A 41 -7.45 14.80 -7.29
CA ARG A 41 -7.45 15.22 -8.70
C ARG A 41 -7.37 14.03 -9.65
N LEU A 42 -6.45 13.10 -9.42
CA LEU A 42 -6.29 11.91 -10.27
C LEU A 42 -7.58 11.07 -10.29
N ALA A 43 -8.14 10.79 -9.11
CA ALA A 43 -9.39 10.06 -8.99
C ALA A 43 -10.57 10.78 -9.68
N ALA A 44 -10.66 12.10 -9.58
CA ALA A 44 -11.65 12.89 -10.31
C ALA A 44 -11.45 12.79 -11.84
N HIS A 45 -10.20 12.78 -12.34
CA HIS A 45 -9.95 12.55 -13.75
C HIS A 45 -10.37 11.13 -14.20
N VAL A 46 -10.11 10.11 -13.38
CA VAL A 46 -10.57 8.73 -13.62
C VAL A 46 -12.09 8.69 -13.69
N ASN A 47 -12.79 9.26 -12.71
CA ASN A 47 -14.24 9.28 -12.68
C ASN A 47 -14.85 10.04 -13.88
N ARG A 48 -14.24 11.15 -14.32
CA ARG A 48 -14.65 11.81 -15.58
C ARG A 48 -14.49 10.90 -16.80
N ALA A 49 -13.41 10.12 -16.87
CA ALA A 49 -13.21 9.16 -17.96
C ALA A 49 -14.23 8.02 -17.92
N ARG A 50 -14.56 7.54 -16.74
CA ARG A 50 -15.59 6.52 -16.50
C ARG A 50 -16.99 7.00 -16.89
N SER A 51 -17.37 8.22 -16.51
CA SER A 51 -18.66 8.81 -16.89
C SER A 51 -18.83 8.91 -18.40
N ARG A 52 -17.77 9.27 -19.13
CA ARG A 52 -17.80 9.31 -20.61
C ARG A 52 -18.03 7.93 -21.25
N GLN A 53 -17.81 6.85 -20.52
CA GLN A 53 -18.07 5.48 -20.97
C GLN A 53 -19.37 4.89 -20.39
N GLY A 54 -20.20 5.71 -19.74
CA GLY A 54 -21.45 5.25 -19.09
C GLY A 54 -21.24 4.51 -17.77
N CYS A 55 -20.02 4.45 -17.24
CA CYS A 55 -19.78 3.83 -15.93
C CYS A 55 -20.18 4.78 -14.79
N ARG A 56 -20.69 4.18 -13.70
CA ARG A 56 -20.84 4.90 -12.42
C ARG A 56 -19.46 5.36 -11.91
N PRO A 57 -19.39 6.54 -11.25
CA PRO A 57 -18.18 6.97 -10.59
C PRO A 57 -17.83 5.98 -9.47
N LEU A 58 -16.53 5.74 -9.32
CA LEU A 58 -15.97 4.97 -8.22
C LEU A 58 -16.02 5.82 -6.96
N LYS A 59 -16.39 5.21 -5.83
CA LYS A 59 -16.34 5.84 -4.51
C LYS A 59 -14.92 5.75 -3.95
N HIS A 60 -14.45 6.85 -3.40
CA HIS A 60 -13.12 6.93 -2.79
C HIS A 60 -13.16 6.31 -1.39
N GLN A 61 -12.18 5.47 -1.07
CA GLN A 61 -12.10 4.82 0.23
C GLN A 61 -10.75 5.13 0.88
N ALA A 62 -10.80 5.74 2.07
CA ALA A 62 -9.62 6.16 2.82
C ALA A 62 -8.65 4.99 3.10
N ALA A 63 -9.18 3.81 3.40
CA ALA A 63 -8.37 2.61 3.60
C ALA A 63 -7.64 2.14 2.32
N LEU A 64 -8.29 2.24 1.15
CA LEU A 64 -7.66 1.93 -0.13
C LEU A 64 -6.61 2.99 -0.51
N HIS A 65 -6.83 4.26 -0.16
CA HIS A 65 -5.79 5.30 -0.31
C HIS A 65 -4.54 4.95 0.51
N GLY A 66 -4.71 4.48 1.75
CA GLY A 66 -3.62 3.98 2.59
C GLY A 66 -2.85 2.83 1.94
N SER A 67 -3.57 1.80 1.47
CA SER A 67 -2.98 0.65 0.75
C SER A 67 -2.17 1.08 -0.47
N ALA A 68 -2.78 1.88 -1.36
CA ALA A 68 -2.16 2.33 -2.59
C ALA A 68 -0.92 3.20 -2.31
N ARG A 69 -0.97 4.08 -1.30
CA ARG A 69 0.15 4.94 -0.93
C ARG A 69 1.30 4.16 -0.31
N ALA A 70 1.01 3.15 0.51
CA ALA A 70 2.03 2.25 1.05
C ALA A 70 2.77 1.52 -0.09
N HIS A 71 2.04 1.01 -1.09
CA HIS A 71 2.65 0.40 -2.27
C HIS A 71 3.50 1.40 -3.07
N SER A 72 3.00 2.61 -3.31
CA SER A 72 3.76 3.69 -3.95
C SER A 72 5.04 4.04 -3.19
N ALA A 73 5.01 4.05 -1.85
CA ALA A 73 6.17 4.30 -1.01
C ALA A 73 7.20 3.16 -1.13
N LEU A 74 6.75 1.91 -1.19
CA LEU A 74 7.64 0.77 -1.43
C LEU A 74 8.27 0.85 -2.81
N MET A 75 7.51 1.15 -3.87
CA MET A 75 8.07 1.34 -5.22
C MET A 75 9.12 2.46 -5.23
N ALA A 76 8.86 3.57 -4.54
CA ALA A 76 9.81 4.65 -4.38
C ALA A 76 11.10 4.23 -3.68
N ARG A 77 10.98 3.53 -2.54
CA ARG A 77 12.13 3.03 -1.77
C ARG A 77 12.99 2.05 -2.55
N HIS A 78 12.36 1.14 -3.30
CA HIS A 78 13.05 0.15 -4.12
C HIS A 78 13.47 0.71 -5.49
N ARG A 79 13.07 1.94 -5.84
CA ARG A 79 13.25 2.56 -7.16
C ARG A 79 12.83 1.63 -8.30
N ARG A 80 11.73 0.88 -8.11
CA ARG A 80 11.29 -0.18 -9.00
C ARG A 80 9.78 -0.12 -9.21
N LEU A 81 9.36 -0.05 -10.47
CA LEU A 81 7.96 -0.18 -10.87
C LEU A 81 7.60 -1.67 -10.90
N SER A 82 6.80 -2.13 -9.94
CA SER A 82 6.38 -3.54 -9.83
C SER A 82 5.08 -3.63 -9.04
N HIS A 83 4.15 -4.46 -9.50
CA HIS A 83 2.91 -4.80 -8.76
C HIS A 83 3.16 -5.60 -7.47
N GLN A 84 4.36 -6.15 -7.35
CA GLN A 84 4.80 -6.96 -6.22
C GLN A 84 6.26 -6.64 -5.92
N LEU A 85 6.52 -6.09 -4.73
CA LEU A 85 7.89 -5.89 -4.26
C LEU A 85 8.32 -7.00 -3.29
N PRO A 86 9.64 -7.22 -3.12
CA PRO A 86 10.14 -8.21 -2.17
C PRO A 86 9.66 -7.93 -0.75
N GLY A 87 9.08 -8.94 -0.09
CA GLY A 87 8.57 -8.84 1.28
C GLY A 87 7.23 -8.10 1.42
N GLU A 88 6.66 -7.59 0.32
CA GLU A 88 5.34 -6.98 0.34
C GLU A 88 4.23 -8.04 0.29
N ALA A 89 3.14 -7.82 1.01
CA ALA A 89 1.95 -8.65 0.87
C ALA A 89 1.39 -8.58 -0.56
N ALA A 90 0.88 -9.70 -1.08
CA ALA A 90 0.21 -9.71 -2.38
C ALA A 90 -1.00 -8.76 -2.37
N LEU A 91 -1.39 -8.26 -3.56
CA LEU A 91 -2.50 -7.30 -3.70
C LEU A 91 -3.76 -7.73 -2.94
N GLY A 92 -4.16 -9.00 -3.05
CA GLY A 92 -5.34 -9.51 -2.33
C GLY A 92 -5.24 -9.38 -0.81
N THR A 93 -4.06 -9.64 -0.25
CA THR A 93 -3.78 -9.47 1.18
C THR A 93 -3.71 -7.99 1.56
N ARG A 94 -3.10 -7.12 0.74
CA ARG A 94 -3.09 -5.67 0.97
C ARG A 94 -4.52 -5.11 1.05
N LEU A 95 -5.38 -5.51 0.12
CA LEU A 95 -6.78 -5.07 0.08
C LEU A 95 -7.61 -5.68 1.20
N ALA A 96 -7.36 -6.93 1.58
CA ALA A 96 -7.99 -7.56 2.74
C ALA A 96 -7.63 -6.82 4.04
N ASN A 97 -6.35 -6.48 4.24
CA ASN A 97 -5.87 -5.69 5.37
C ASN A 97 -6.45 -4.27 5.36
N ALA A 98 -6.81 -3.73 4.19
CA ALA A 98 -7.51 -2.46 4.03
C ALA A 98 -9.03 -2.56 4.28
N GLY A 99 -9.53 -3.70 4.76
CA GLY A 99 -10.95 -3.91 5.10
C GLY A 99 -11.82 -4.46 3.96
N TYR A 100 -11.20 -5.00 2.90
CA TYR A 100 -11.92 -5.58 1.75
C TYR A 100 -11.62 -7.08 1.53
N PRO A 101 -11.73 -7.93 2.58
CA PRO A 101 -11.50 -9.36 2.43
C PRO A 101 -12.51 -9.97 1.47
N GLY A 102 -12.08 -10.94 0.65
CA GLY A 102 -12.97 -11.65 -0.27
C GLY A 102 -13.58 -10.77 -1.38
N SER A 103 -12.97 -9.63 -1.70
CA SER A 103 -13.38 -8.79 -2.83
C SER A 103 -13.54 -9.63 -4.10
N ARG A 104 -14.73 -9.60 -4.70
CA ARG A 104 -15.05 -10.43 -5.88
C ARG A 104 -14.25 -10.03 -7.12
N ARG A 105 -13.72 -8.80 -7.10
CA ARG A 105 -12.87 -8.26 -8.15
C ARG A 105 -11.89 -7.27 -7.55
N MET A 106 -10.63 -7.41 -7.93
CA MET A 106 -9.54 -6.54 -7.54
C MET A 106 -8.78 -6.10 -8.79
N GLY A 107 -8.18 -4.91 -8.74
CA GLY A 107 -7.34 -4.41 -9.82
C GLY A 107 -6.36 -3.39 -9.29
N GLU A 108 -5.21 -3.31 -9.94
CA GLU A 108 -4.18 -2.33 -9.63
C GLU A 108 -3.64 -1.75 -10.93
N VAL A 109 -3.42 -0.44 -10.96
CA VAL A 109 -2.60 0.20 -11.99
C VAL A 109 -1.51 1.02 -11.32
N ILE A 110 -0.29 0.92 -11.84
CA ILE A 110 0.89 1.61 -11.30
C ILE A 110 1.56 2.46 -12.38
N ALA A 111 2.27 3.52 -11.95
CA ALA A 111 3.08 4.34 -12.82
C ALA A 111 4.24 4.96 -12.05
N ALA A 112 5.32 5.31 -12.74
CA ALA A 112 6.41 6.10 -12.20
C ALA A 112 6.88 7.14 -13.23
N GLY A 113 7.35 8.30 -12.74
CA GLY A 113 8.01 9.31 -13.57
C GLY A 113 7.63 10.75 -13.21
N PRO A 114 8.22 11.75 -13.90
CA PRO A 114 7.95 13.17 -13.69
C PRO A 114 6.62 13.60 -14.34
N MET A 115 5.51 13.04 -13.84
CA MET A 115 4.20 13.20 -14.46
C MET A 115 3.19 13.92 -13.55
N SER A 116 2.32 14.71 -14.16
CA SER A 116 1.11 15.22 -13.53
C SER A 116 0.02 14.14 -13.49
N ALA A 117 -0.97 14.30 -12.62
CA ALA A 117 -2.14 13.40 -12.56
C ALA A 117 -2.81 13.19 -13.93
N GLN A 118 -2.99 14.27 -14.70
CA GLN A 118 -3.59 14.19 -16.03
C GLN A 118 -2.70 13.42 -17.02
N ARG A 119 -1.37 13.62 -16.97
CA ARG A 119 -0.44 12.87 -17.83
C ARG A 119 -0.42 11.39 -17.47
N THR A 120 -0.41 11.05 -16.17
CA THR A 120 -0.51 9.67 -15.68
C THR A 120 -1.79 8.99 -16.17
N LEU A 121 -2.94 9.66 -16.07
CA LEU A 121 -4.19 9.10 -16.59
C LEU A 121 -4.14 8.88 -18.11
N ARG A 122 -3.65 9.85 -18.88
CA ARG A 122 -3.55 9.70 -20.35
C ARG A 122 -2.69 8.50 -20.72
N MET A 123 -1.56 8.31 -20.04
CA MET A 123 -0.69 7.15 -20.24
C MET A 123 -1.43 5.84 -19.96
N TRP A 124 -2.14 5.71 -18.83
CA TRP A 124 -2.93 4.51 -18.55
C TRP A 124 -4.07 4.30 -19.55
N LEU A 125 -4.80 5.35 -19.96
CA LEU A 125 -5.88 5.22 -20.93
C LEU A 125 -5.41 4.90 -22.35
N GLY A 126 -4.16 5.21 -22.68
CA GLY A 126 -3.50 4.82 -23.93
C GLY A 126 -2.97 3.38 -23.92
N SER A 127 -2.86 2.75 -22.75
CA SER A 127 -2.40 1.37 -22.62
C SER A 127 -3.59 0.41 -22.50
N PRO A 128 -3.80 -0.54 -23.43
CA PRO A 128 -4.98 -1.40 -23.42
C PRO A 128 -5.21 -2.18 -22.11
N PRO A 129 -4.18 -2.77 -21.45
CA PRO A 129 -4.36 -3.44 -20.16
C PRO A 129 -4.86 -2.49 -19.05
N HIS A 130 -4.22 -1.33 -18.88
CA HIS A 130 -4.58 -0.36 -17.85
C HIS A 130 -5.96 0.27 -18.12
N ARG A 131 -6.25 0.60 -19.38
CA ARG A 131 -7.54 1.13 -19.80
C ARG A 131 -8.68 0.18 -19.46
N ARG A 132 -8.52 -1.13 -19.72
CA ARG A 132 -9.53 -2.14 -19.40
C ARG A 132 -9.87 -2.16 -17.91
N LEU A 133 -8.88 -2.02 -17.02
CA LEU A 133 -9.13 -1.96 -15.57
C LEU A 133 -9.83 -0.67 -15.15
N LEU A 134 -9.28 0.49 -15.53
CA LEU A 134 -9.82 1.81 -15.11
C LEU A 134 -11.24 2.07 -15.63
N LEU A 135 -11.60 1.50 -16.78
CA LEU A 135 -12.90 1.66 -17.40
C LEU A 135 -13.82 0.44 -17.22
N ASP A 136 -13.44 -0.57 -16.42
CA ASP A 136 -14.36 -1.65 -16.10
C ASP A 136 -15.48 -1.12 -15.19
N CYS A 137 -16.70 -1.02 -15.74
CA CYS A 137 -17.87 -0.54 -15.01
C CYS A 137 -18.27 -1.44 -13.84
N ARG A 138 -17.64 -2.60 -13.64
CA ARG A 138 -17.90 -3.49 -12.50
C ARG A 138 -17.22 -3.03 -11.23
N PHE A 139 -16.10 -2.32 -11.28
CA PHE A 139 -15.50 -1.74 -10.09
C PHE A 139 -16.42 -0.69 -9.45
N ARG A 140 -16.31 -0.55 -8.13
CA ARG A 140 -17.17 0.36 -7.35
C ARG A 140 -16.37 1.27 -6.43
N LEU A 141 -15.23 0.81 -5.95
CA LEU A 141 -14.42 1.52 -4.97
C LEU A 141 -13.00 1.71 -5.51
N LEU A 142 -12.37 2.81 -5.11
CA LEU A 142 -10.99 3.10 -5.47
C LEU A 142 -10.19 3.66 -4.29
N GLY A 143 -8.89 3.45 -4.33
CA GLY A 143 -7.90 4.21 -3.59
C GLY A 143 -6.81 4.68 -4.53
N VAL A 144 -6.32 5.89 -4.34
CA VAL A 144 -5.18 6.45 -5.08
C VAL A 144 -4.06 6.75 -4.09
N GLY A 145 -2.88 6.24 -4.37
CA GLY A 145 -1.65 6.57 -3.66
C GLY A 145 -0.69 7.30 -4.58
N VAL A 146 -0.06 8.36 -4.07
CA VAL A 146 1.08 8.99 -4.73
C VAL A 146 2.20 9.26 -3.73
N VAL A 147 3.44 8.99 -4.14
CA VAL A 147 4.65 9.36 -3.39
C VAL A 147 5.62 10.07 -4.33
N GLU A 148 6.17 11.20 -3.88
CA GLU A 148 7.22 11.93 -4.59
C GLU A 148 8.59 11.55 -3.98
N SER A 149 9.56 11.17 -4.81
CA SER A 149 10.88 10.68 -4.37
C SER A 149 12.05 11.54 -4.85
N GLY A 150 11.75 12.74 -5.34
CA GLY A 150 12.69 13.68 -5.95
C GLY A 150 11.92 14.67 -6.84
N PRO A 151 12.58 15.72 -7.37
CA PRO A 151 11.90 16.79 -8.11
C PRO A 151 10.98 16.26 -9.22
N GLY A 152 9.67 16.30 -8.97
CA GLY A 152 8.65 15.81 -9.90
C GLY A 152 8.55 14.28 -10.03
N GLN A 153 9.55 13.50 -9.62
CA GLN A 153 9.54 12.03 -9.71
C GLN A 153 8.48 11.46 -8.77
N ARG A 154 7.40 10.95 -9.35
CA ARG A 154 6.27 10.39 -8.61
C ARG A 154 6.07 8.92 -8.89
N TRP A 155 5.58 8.22 -7.88
CA TRP A 155 5.16 6.83 -7.89
C TRP A 155 3.67 6.81 -7.61
N TRP A 156 2.90 6.17 -8.49
CA TRP A 156 1.45 6.19 -8.48
C TRP A 156 0.92 4.77 -8.38
N THR A 157 -0.10 4.60 -7.55
CA THR A 157 -0.89 3.37 -7.47
C THR A 157 -2.37 3.74 -7.47
N ILE A 158 -3.19 3.01 -8.22
CA ILE A 158 -4.64 2.97 -7.99
C ILE A 158 -5.03 1.54 -7.67
N ASP A 159 -5.61 1.35 -6.49
CA ASP A 159 -6.24 0.11 -6.06
C ASP A 159 -7.74 0.18 -6.34
N LEU A 160 -8.31 -0.88 -6.91
CA LEU A 160 -9.72 -0.98 -7.30
C LEU A 160 -10.34 -2.23 -6.69
N VAL A 161 -11.55 -2.09 -6.11
CA VAL A 161 -12.33 -3.24 -5.62
C VAL A 161 -13.81 -3.15 -6.01
N ARG A 162 -14.49 -4.29 -5.91
CA ARG A 162 -15.95 -4.44 -6.03
C ARG A 162 -16.50 -5.25 -4.88
#